data_AF-A0AAV7E2H2-F1
#
_entry.id   AF-A0AAV7E2H2-F1
#
_cell.length_a   1.000
_cell.length_b   1.000
_cell.length_c   1.000
_cell.angle_alpha   90.00
_cell.angle_beta   90.00
_cell.angle_gamma   90.00
#
_symmetry.space_group_name_H-M   'P 1'
#
loop_
_entity.id
_entity.type
_entity.pdbx_description
1 polymer ?
#
loop_
_entity_poly.entity_id
_entity_poly.type
_entity_poly.pdbx_seq_one_letter_code
_entity_poly.pdbx_strand_id
1 'polypeptide(L)' 'MVLPNDIDLLNPPSELEKRRHKLKRLVQTPNSFFMDVKCQGCFNITTVFSHSQIVLPCQTNRRMLLQKEG' A
#
# COMPACT_ATOMS: atom_id res chain seq x y z
N MET A 1 19.35 22.89 11.24
CA MET A 1 18.68 22.35 12.44
C MET A 1 17.28 22.95 12.46
N VAL A 2 16.24 22.13 12.28
CA VAL A 2 14.84 22.63 12.28
C VAL A 2 14.34 22.59 13.72
N LEU A 3 13.92 23.73 14.26
CA LEU A 3 13.36 23.82 15.60
C LEU A 3 12.02 23.07 15.63
N PRO A 4 11.71 22.30 16.70
CA PRO A 4 10.50 21.47 16.78
C PRO A 4 9.18 22.25 16.70
N ASN A 5 9.20 23.57 16.88
CA ASN A 5 8.02 24.44 16.82
C ASN A 5 7.87 25.24 15.51
N ASP A 6 8.85 25.24 14.60
CA ASP A 6 8.79 25.99 13.34
C ASP A 6 8.63 25.05 12.13
N ILE A 7 7.69 24.11 12.23
CA ILE A 7 7.33 23.24 11.11
C ILE A 7 6.32 23.98 10.25
N ASP A 8 6.72 24.32 9.02
CA ASP A 8 5.80 24.86 8.01
C ASP A 8 4.67 23.84 7.76
N LEU A 9 3.45 24.21 8.15
CA LEU A 9 2.27 23.38 8.01
C LEU A 9 1.79 23.29 6.56
N LEU A 10 2.14 24.26 5.72
CA LEU A 10 1.79 24.26 4.30
C LEU A 10 2.75 23.40 3.48
N ASN A 11 4.01 23.29 3.90
CA ASN A 11 5.04 22.49 3.22
C ASN A 11 5.79 21.55 4.20
N PRO A 12 5.08 20.60 4.83
CA PRO A 12 5.72 19.65 5.73
C PRO A 12 6.70 18.74 4.98
N PRO A 13 7.81 18.31 5.60
CA PRO A 13 8.73 17.37 4.98
C PRO A 13 8.06 16.01 4.74
N SER A 14 8.38 15.39 3.60
CA SER A 14 7.73 14.13 3.14
C SER A 14 7.88 12.97 4.13
N GLU A 15 8.99 12.91 4.87
CA GLU A 15 9.20 11.88 5.89
C GLU A 15 8.21 12.01 7.06
N LEU A 16 7.87 13.24 7.44
CA LEU A 16 6.90 13.51 8.50
C LEU A 16 5.48 13.16 8.05
N GLU A 17 5.14 13.43 6.78
CA GLU A 17 3.84 13.03 6.21
C GLU A 17 3.66 11.51 6.09
N LYS A 18 4.74 10.78 5.76
CA LYS A 18 4.71 9.31 5.68
C LYS A 18 4.43 8.66 7.03
N ARG A 19 4.96 9.22 8.11
CA ARG A 19 4.75 8.74 9.49
C ARG A 19 3.37 9.09 10.05
N ARG A 20 2.70 10.12 9.51
CA ARG A 20 1.35 10.51 9.93
C ARG A 20 0.30 9.48 9.50
N HIS A 21 -0.74 9.34 10.32
CA HIS A 21 -1.93 8.57 9.97
C HIS A 21 -2.56 9.12 8.67
N LYS A 22 -3.08 8.24 7.81
CA LYS A 22 -3.62 8.58 6.47
C LYS A 22 -4.65 9.72 6.46
N LEU A 23 -5.43 9.88 7.53
CA LEU A 23 -6.44 10.94 7.68
C LEU A 23 -5.88 12.27 8.25
N LYS A 24 -4.66 12.28 8.79
CA LYS A 24 -4.02 13.44 9.44
C LYS A 24 -2.88 14.05 8.61
N ARG A 25 -2.71 13.62 7.36
CA ARG A 25 -1.80 14.26 6.39
C ARG A 25 -2.34 15.63 5.97
N LEU A 26 -1.50 16.47 5.35
CA LEU A 26 -1.96 17.75 4.81
C LEU A 26 -3.12 17.53 3.83
N VAL A 27 -2.97 16.53 2.95
CA VAL A 27 -4.03 16.01 2.09
C VAL A 27 -4.18 14.51 2.36
N GLN A 28 -5.42 14.08 2.59
CA GLN A 28 -5.71 12.68 2.90
C GLN A 28 -5.43 11.79 1.69
N THR A 29 -4.69 10.70 1.90
CA THR A 29 -4.33 9.74 0.86
C THR A 29 -4.33 8.33 1.43
N PRO A 30 -4.76 7.31 0.66
CA PRO A 30 -4.76 5.93 1.13
C PRO A 30 -3.33 5.41 1.35
N ASN A 31 -3.18 4.43 2.24
CA ASN A 31 -1.93 3.67 2.41
C ASN A 31 -1.90 2.39 1.57
N SER A 32 -3.04 2.03 0.98
CA SER A 32 -3.22 0.84 0.15
C SER A 32 -2.88 1.12 -1.30
N PHE A 33 -2.49 0.08 -2.04
CA PHE A 33 -2.05 0.18 -3.43
C PHE A 33 -2.41 -1.09 -4.21
N PHE A 34 -2.39 -0.99 -5.53
CA PHE A 34 -2.45 -2.16 -6.42
C PHE A 34 -1.04 -2.62 -6.75
N MET A 35 -0.85 -3.93 -6.87
CA MET A 35 0.43 -4.54 -7.23
C MET A 35 0.23 -5.68 -8.21
N ASP A 36 1.22 -5.89 -9.06
CA ASP A 36 1.24 -6.99 -10.01
C ASP A 36 1.96 -8.19 -9.41
N VAL A 37 1.22 -9.28 -9.19
CA VAL A 37 1.78 -10.53 -8.67
C VAL A 37 1.93 -11.53 -9.83
N LYS A 38 3.14 -12.04 -9.99
CA LYS A 38 3.46 -13.07 -10.96
C LYS A 38 3.43 -14.45 -10.30
N CYS A 39 2.67 -15.38 -10.89
CA CYS A 39 2.68 -16.77 -10.44
C CYS A 39 3.90 -17.52 -10.99
N GLN A 40 4.71 -18.15 -10.12
CA GLN A 40 5.91 -18.91 -10.53
C GLN A 40 5.61 -20.17 -11.37
N GLY A 41 4.34 -20.56 -11.57
CA GLY A 41 3.97 -21.74 -12.38
C GLY A 41 3.19 -21.45 -13.66
N CYS A 42 2.55 -20.28 -13.77
CA CYS A 42 1.70 -19.93 -14.92
C CYS A 42 2.29 -18.79 -15.74
N PHE A 43 3.27 -18.05 -15.19
CA PHE A 43 3.86 -16.83 -15.73
C PHE A 43 2.88 -15.67 -16.01
N ASN A 44 1.58 -15.88 -15.83
CA ASN A 44 0.56 -14.84 -15.83
C ASN A 44 0.77 -13.84 -14.67
N ILE A 45 0.51 -12.58 -14.99
CA ILE A 45 0.54 -11.45 -14.08
C ILE A 45 -0.91 -11.13 -13.69
N THR A 46 -1.17 -10.93 -12.41
CA THR A 46 -2.49 -10.57 -11.89
C THR A 46 -2.37 -9.34 -11.01
N THR A 47 -3.19 -8.32 -11.27
CA THR A 47 -3.30 -7.12 -10.45
C THR A 47 -4.07 -7.43 -9.18
N VAL A 48 -3.46 -7.23 -8.01
CA VAL A 48 -4.07 -7.47 -6.71
C VAL A 48 -4.03 -6.21 -5.83
N PHE A 49 -5.01 -6.06 -4.95
CA PHE A 49 -5.05 -4.98 -3.97
C PHE A 49 -4.32 -5.37 -2.69
N SER A 50 -3.50 -4.47 -2.14
CA SER A 50 -2.62 -4.80 -1.00
C SER A 50 -3.34 -5.16 0.29
N HIS A 51 -4.57 -4.69 0.48
CA HIS A 51 -5.41 -5.01 1.64
C HIS A 51 -6.67 -5.80 1.22
N SER A 52 -6.51 -6.77 0.30
CA SER A 52 -7.63 -7.58 -0.18
C SER A 52 -8.24 -8.43 0.95
N GLN A 53 -9.57 -8.43 1.03
CA GLN A 53 -10.32 -9.31 1.95
C GLN A 53 -10.59 -10.69 1.33
N ILE A 54 -10.49 -10.79 0.00
CA ILE A 54 -10.80 -12.00 -0.76
C ILE A 54 -9.49 -12.74 -1.05
N VAL A 55 -9.55 -14.06 -0.90
CA VAL A 55 -8.47 -14.97 -1.32
C VAL A 55 -8.44 -15.02 -2.85
N LEU A 56 -7.29 -14.71 -3.44
CA LEU A 56 -7.12 -14.69 -4.90
C LEU A 56 -6.33 -15.94 -5.35
N PRO A 57 -7.01 -16.97 -5.87
CA PRO A 57 -6.33 -18.11 -6.48
C PRO A 57 -5.85 -17.77 -7.90
N CYS A 58 -4.77 -18.41 -8.33
CA CYS A 58 -4.34 -18.37 -9.72
C CYS A 58 -5.33 -19.15 -10.61
N GLN A 59 -5.76 -18.57 -11.73
CA GLN A 59 -6.77 -19.15 -12.62
C GLN A 59 -6.36 -20.51 -13.20
N THR A 60 -5.07 -20.70 -13.52
CA THR A 60 -4.59 -21.91 -14.23
C THR A 60 -4.20 -23.03 -13.28
N ASN A 61 -3.42 -22.72 -12.23
CA ASN A 61 -2.83 -23.76 -11.36
C ASN A 61 -3.53 -23.88 -9.99
N ARG A 62 -4.66 -23.19 -9.76
CA ARG A 62 -5.41 -23.10 -8.48
C ARG A 62 -4.59 -22.75 -7.22
N ARG A 63 -3.30 -22.46 -7.36
CA ARG A 63 -2.40 -22.06 -6.28
C ARG A 63 -2.80 -20.69 -5.77
N MET A 64 -2.84 -20.53 -4.45
CA MET A 64 -3.18 -19.28 -3.81
C MET A 64 -2.08 -18.23 -4.07
N LEU A 65 -2.46 -17.05 -4.58
CA LEU A 65 -1.53 -15.94 -4.82
C LEU A 65 -1.49 -14.96 -3.65
N LEU A 66 -2.62 -14.81 -2.96
CA LEU A 66 -2.78 -13.90 -1.84
C LEU A 66 -3.65 -14.54 -0.76
N GLN A 67 -3.18 -14.44 0.49
CA GLN A 67 -3.96 -14.74 1.69
C GLN A 67 -4.33 -13.43 2.38
N LYS A 68 -5.52 -13.39 2.98
CA LYS A 68 -5.86 -12.32 3.91
C LYS A 68 -5.04 -12.49 5.19
N GLU A 69 -4.36 -11.44 5.62
CA GLU A 69 -3.86 -11.30 6.99
C GLU A 69 -4.62 -10.14 7.63
N GLY A 70 -5.15 -10.38 8.82
CA GLY A 70 -6.08 -9.49 9.53
C GLY A 70 -5.37 -8.34 10.24
#